data_AF-E7CKT4-F1
#
_entry.id   AF-E7CKT4-F1
#
_cell.length_a   1.000
_cell.length_b   1.000
_cell.length_c   1.000
_cell.angle_alpha   90.00
_cell.angle_beta   90.00
_cell.angle_gamma   90.00
#
_symmetry.space_group_name_H-M   'P 1'
#
loop_
_entity.id
_entity.type
_entity.pdbx_description
1 polymer ?
#
loop_
_entity_poly.entity_id
_entity_poly.type
_entity_poly.pdbx_seq_one_letter_code
_entity_poly.pdbx_strand_id
1 'polypeptide(L)'
;LTDTMSLQRCQTEWGEIDQEYQQLQETHKVYRQKLDELTNLQATCSIAISKQRKGLKDLRNSLRKCTKTSDEKETELIKDIQMQIKDKEHFFFDMEAYLPKKNGLYLNLVLGNVNVTLLSNQAKFAYKDEYEKFKLCMTIILMFAAITCLFLFNYRVTDEIFNFLLVWYYCT
;
A
#
# COMPACT_ATOMS: atom_id res chain seq x y z
N LEU A 1 16.60 -58.84 2.82
CA LEU A 1 15.62 -58.58 3.90
C LEU A 1 15.82 -57.23 4.60
N THR A 2 16.95 -56.55 4.39
CA THR A 2 17.26 -55.24 5.01
C THR A 2 16.71 -54.02 4.24
N ASP A 3 16.54 -54.09 2.92
CA ASP A 3 16.05 -52.97 2.09
C ASP A 3 14.55 -52.68 2.19
N THR A 4 13.74 -53.65 2.64
CA THR A 4 12.29 -53.45 2.81
C THR A 4 11.95 -52.61 4.04
N MET A 5 12.79 -52.63 5.09
CA MET A 5 12.59 -51.80 6.28
C MET A 5 12.90 -50.31 6.04
N SER A 6 13.84 -49.98 5.16
CA SER A 6 14.17 -48.59 4.83
C SER A 6 13.08 -47.91 4.00
N LEU A 7 12.52 -48.62 3.01
CA LEU A 7 11.43 -48.10 2.18
C LEU A 7 10.15 -47.85 2.99
N GLN A 8 9.79 -48.79 3.88
CA GLN A 8 8.59 -48.69 4.70
C GLN A 8 8.68 -47.53 5.69
N ARG A 9 9.88 -47.28 6.24
CA ARG A 9 10.16 -46.12 7.08
C ARG A 9 10.08 -44.80 6.29
N CYS A 10 10.67 -44.74 5.10
CA CYS A 10 10.53 -43.56 4.23
C CYS A 10 9.06 -43.29 3.85
N GLN A 11 8.25 -44.33 3.68
CA GLN A 11 6.82 -44.19 3.36
C GLN A 11 6.02 -43.64 4.55
N THR A 12 6.36 -44.05 5.77
CA THR A 12 5.78 -43.47 6.99
C THR A 12 6.22 -42.02 7.18
N GLU A 13 7.52 -41.73 7.07
CA GLU A 13 8.06 -40.37 7.17
C GLU A 13 7.44 -39.44 6.10
N TRP A 14 7.24 -39.93 4.87
CA TRP A 14 6.54 -39.18 3.82
C TRP A 14 5.07 -38.90 4.17
N GLY A 15 4.36 -39.88 4.75
CA GLY A 15 2.97 -39.69 5.18
C GLY A 15 2.83 -38.66 6.30
N GLU A 16 3.78 -38.63 7.25
CA GLU A 16 3.84 -37.62 8.30
C GLU A 16 4.09 -36.23 7.72
N ILE A 17 5.07 -36.09 6.79
CA ILE A 17 5.37 -34.82 6.11
C ILE A 17 4.17 -34.33 5.29
N ASP A 18 3.47 -35.22 4.57
CA ASP A 18 2.29 -34.84 3.79
C ASP A 18 1.17 -34.35 4.72
N GLN A 19 0.95 -35.01 5.87
CA GLN A 19 -0.04 -34.57 6.84
C GLN A 19 0.31 -33.20 7.47
N GLU A 20 1.57 -32.98 7.84
CA GLU A 20 2.06 -31.68 8.31
C GLU A 20 1.88 -30.59 7.24
N TYR A 21 2.15 -30.92 5.98
CA TYR A 21 1.96 -30.01 4.86
C TYR A 21 0.49 -29.62 4.68
N GLN A 22 -0.45 -30.56 4.76
CA GLN A 22 -1.89 -30.25 4.70
C GLN A 22 -2.32 -29.33 5.86
N GLN A 23 -1.84 -29.58 7.07
CA GLN A 23 -2.13 -28.73 8.23
C GLN A 23 -1.55 -27.32 8.06
N LEU A 24 -0.35 -27.20 7.50
CA LEU A 24 0.28 -25.92 7.17
C LEU A 24 -0.54 -25.15 6.12
N GLN A 25 -1.06 -25.84 5.10
CA GLN A 25 -1.91 -25.21 4.08
C GLN A 25 -3.18 -24.60 4.68
N GLU A 26 -3.89 -25.33 5.54
CA GLU A 26 -5.07 -24.80 6.21
C GLU A 26 -4.74 -23.64 7.16
N THR A 27 -3.63 -23.75 7.90
CA THR A 27 -3.16 -22.66 8.77
C THR A 27 -2.82 -21.40 7.96
N HIS A 28 -2.15 -21.56 6.82
CA HIS A 28 -1.83 -20.46 5.91
C HIS A 28 -3.09 -19.82 5.30
N LYS A 29 -4.13 -20.62 5.00
CA LYS A 29 -5.43 -20.12 4.51
C LYS A 29 -6.13 -19.25 5.56
N VAL A 30 -6.15 -19.69 6.82
CA VAL A 30 -6.70 -18.90 7.93
C VAL A 30 -5.90 -17.62 8.17
N TYR A 31 -4.57 -17.71 8.14
CA TYR A 31 -3.69 -16.56 8.22
C TYR A 31 -4.01 -15.52 7.13
N ARG A 32 -4.24 -15.99 5.90
CA ARG A 32 -4.61 -15.14 4.77
C ARG A 32 -5.91 -14.39 5.00
N GLN A 33 -6.97 -15.10 5.41
CA GLN A 33 -8.26 -14.50 5.70
C GLN A 33 -8.16 -13.42 6.78
N LYS A 34 -7.46 -13.70 7.89
CA LYS A 34 -7.28 -12.73 8.97
C LYS A 34 -6.56 -11.47 8.52
N LEU A 35 -5.61 -11.58 7.59
CA LEU A 35 -4.94 -10.39 7.10
C LEU A 35 -5.79 -9.55 6.15
N ASP A 36 -6.62 -10.19 5.32
CA ASP A 36 -7.57 -9.47 4.47
C ASP A 36 -8.58 -8.70 5.34
N GLU A 37 -9.11 -9.34 6.40
CA GLU A 37 -9.97 -8.68 7.39
C GLU A 37 -9.28 -7.50 8.07
N LEU A 38 -8.04 -7.68 8.50
CA LEU A 38 -7.24 -6.63 9.14
C LEU A 38 -6.97 -5.46 8.18
N THR A 39 -6.68 -5.75 6.91
CA THR A 39 -6.46 -4.72 5.87
C THR A 39 -7.73 -3.91 5.61
N ASN A 40 -8.89 -4.58 5.56
CA ASN A 40 -10.18 -3.91 5.41
C ASN A 40 -10.49 -3.00 6.62
N LEU A 41 -10.27 -3.49 7.84
CA LEU A 41 -10.44 -2.69 9.05
C LEU A 41 -9.52 -1.46 9.06
N GLN A 42 -8.25 -1.63 8.69
CA GLN A 42 -7.29 -0.54 8.58
C GLN A 42 -7.76 0.54 7.59
N ALA A 43 -8.28 0.14 6.42
CA ALA A 43 -8.83 1.06 5.43
C ALA A 43 -10.04 1.83 5.97
N THR A 44 -10.99 1.12 6.59
CA THR A 44 -12.19 1.73 7.21
C THR A 44 -11.80 2.74 8.29
N CYS A 45 -10.88 2.39 9.19
CA CYS A 45 -10.38 3.29 10.23
C CYS A 45 -9.70 4.53 9.62
N SER A 46 -8.84 4.36 8.61
CA SER A 46 -8.17 5.48 7.94
C SER A 46 -9.16 6.45 7.29
N ILE A 47 -10.18 5.93 6.62
CA ILE A 47 -11.24 6.74 6.00
C ILE A 47 -12.06 7.46 7.07
N ALA A 48 -12.46 6.77 8.13
CA ALA A 48 -13.26 7.34 9.22
C ALA A 48 -12.52 8.47 9.94
N ILE A 49 -11.23 8.28 10.27
CA ILE A 49 -10.38 9.31 10.89
C ILE A 49 -10.24 10.52 9.96
N SER A 50 -10.00 10.29 8.67
CA SER A 50 -9.90 11.37 7.66
C SER A 50 -11.19 12.20 7.57
N LYS A 51 -12.35 11.53 7.58
CA LYS A 51 -13.68 12.17 7.56
C LYS A 51 -13.92 13.00 8.83
N GLN A 52 -13.63 12.43 10.00
CA GLN A 52 -13.76 13.12 11.28
C GLN A 52 -12.83 14.34 11.36
N ARG A 53 -11.56 14.22 10.98
CA ARG A 53 -10.61 15.35 10.91
C ARG A 53 -11.12 16.49 10.04
N LYS A 54 -11.69 16.16 8.86
CA LYS A 54 -12.29 17.17 7.99
C LYS A 54 -13.44 17.89 8.69
N GLY A 55 -14.38 17.15 9.29
CA GLY A 55 -15.50 17.71 10.05
C GLY A 55 -15.06 18.59 11.22
N LEU A 56 -14.07 18.15 12.01
CA LEU A 56 -13.50 18.94 13.11
C LEU A 56 -12.81 20.22 12.61
N LYS A 57 -12.10 20.16 11.49
CA LYS A 57 -11.48 21.33 10.87
C LYS A 57 -12.53 22.35 10.41
N ASP A 58 -13.61 21.88 9.78
CA ASP A 58 -14.72 22.73 9.33
C ASP A 58 -15.44 23.36 10.53
N LEU A 59 -15.70 22.58 11.58
CA LEU A 59 -16.28 23.07 12.84
C LEU A 59 -15.39 24.12 13.49
N ARG A 60 -14.08 23.88 13.58
CA ARG A 60 -13.11 24.85 14.12
C ARG A 60 -13.12 26.17 13.33
N ASN A 61 -13.23 26.10 12.00
CA ASN A 61 -13.33 27.29 11.16
C ASN A 61 -14.62 28.07 11.42
N SER A 62 -15.75 27.38 11.58
CA SER A 62 -17.04 27.99 11.93
C SER A 62 -17.01 28.64 13.32
N LEU A 63 -16.47 27.94 14.33
CA LEU A 63 -16.32 28.47 15.68
C LEU A 63 -15.47 29.74 15.69
N ARG A 64 -14.37 29.78 14.93
CA ARG A 64 -13.51 30.97 14.81
C ARG A 64 -14.22 32.18 14.19
N LYS A 65 -15.24 31.95 13.34
CA LYS A 65 -16.09 33.02 12.80
C LYS A 65 -17.07 33.52 13.87
N CYS A 66 -17.67 32.62 14.64
CA CYS A 66 -18.60 32.96 15.74
C CYS A 66 -17.91 33.73 16.86
N THR A 67 -16.64 33.42 17.19
CA THR A 67 -15.89 34.12 18.26
C THR A 67 -15.79 35.63 18.05
N LYS A 68 -15.93 36.14 16.81
CA LYS A 68 -15.86 37.57 16.51
C LYS A 68 -17.13 38.34 16.86
N THR A 69 -18.25 37.64 17.05
CA THR A 69 -19.59 38.23 17.25
C THR A 69 -20.24 37.78 18.56
N SER A 70 -19.53 37.00 19.36
CA SER A 70 -20.08 36.28 20.52
C SER A 70 -19.87 37.01 21.84
N ASP A 71 -20.82 36.81 22.75
CA ASP A 71 -20.85 37.37 24.10
C ASP A 71 -19.96 36.57 25.08
N GLU A 72 -19.77 37.05 26.30
CA GLU A 72 -18.80 36.46 27.27
C GLU A 72 -19.12 34.99 27.62
N LYS A 73 -20.41 34.63 27.74
CA LYS A 73 -20.87 33.25 27.97
C LYS A 73 -20.68 32.34 26.75
N GLU A 74 -20.92 32.87 25.55
CA GLU A 74 -20.71 32.11 24.31
C GLU A 74 -19.23 31.87 24.04
N THR A 75 -18.38 32.81 24.47
CA THR A 75 -16.93 32.69 24.35
C THR A 75 -16.37 31.55 25.19
N GLU A 76 -16.89 31.34 26.41
CA GLU A 76 -16.52 30.18 27.24
C GLU A 76 -16.99 28.85 26.63
N LEU A 77 -18.21 28.79 26.08
CA LEU A 77 -18.69 27.60 25.35
C LEU A 77 -17.84 27.29 24.11
N ILE A 78 -17.41 28.31 23.36
CA ILE A 78 -16.52 28.13 22.21
C ILE A 78 -15.16 27.58 22.65
N LYS A 79 -14.61 28.05 23.78
CA LYS A 79 -13.35 27.53 24.32
C LYS A 79 -13.47 26.07 24.75
N ASP A 80 -14.55 25.70 25.42
CA ASP A 80 -14.81 24.30 25.83
C ASP A 80 -14.88 23.37 24.60
N ILE A 81 -15.65 23.76 23.58
CA ILE A 81 -15.73 22.99 22.34
C ILE A 81 -14.35 22.90 21.66
N GLN A 82 -13.57 23.98 21.64
CA GLN A 82 -12.20 23.93 21.08
C GLN A 82 -11.27 22.99 21.85
N MET A 83 -11.40 22.91 23.17
CA MET A 83 -10.67 21.95 24.01
C MET A 83 -11.05 20.52 23.66
N GLN A 84 -12.36 20.22 23.59
CA GLN A 84 -12.84 18.91 23.17
C GLN A 84 -12.40 18.51 21.76
N ILE A 85 -12.28 19.48 20.83
CA ILE A 85 -11.74 19.21 19.48
C ILE A 85 -10.25 18.81 19.57
N LYS A 86 -9.45 19.49 20.40
CA LYS A 86 -8.03 19.14 20.59
C LYS A 86 -7.85 17.75 21.19
N ASP A 87 -8.66 17.40 22.19
CA ASP A 87 -8.60 16.06 22.80
C ASP A 87 -8.94 14.96 21.79
N LYS A 88 -9.95 15.18 20.95
CA LYS A 88 -10.29 14.25 19.85
C LYS A 88 -9.19 14.16 18.80
N GLU A 89 -8.50 15.26 18.48
CA GLU A 89 -7.35 15.24 17.58
C GLU A 89 -6.16 14.46 18.13
N HIS A 90 -5.90 14.56 19.45
CA HIS A 90 -4.88 13.74 20.11
C HIS A 90 -5.21 12.25 19.99
N PHE A 91 -6.45 11.88 20.27
CA PHE A 91 -6.89 10.49 20.16
C PHE A 91 -6.77 9.94 18.73
N PHE A 92 -7.06 10.77 17.72
CA PHE A 92 -6.84 10.39 16.31
C PHE A 92 -5.36 10.19 15.97
N PHE A 93 -4.46 10.99 16.57
CA PHE A 93 -3.03 10.80 16.40
C PHE A 93 -2.57 9.46 16.99
N ASP A 94 -3.05 9.11 18.18
CA ASP A 94 -2.76 7.81 18.81
C ASP A 94 -3.32 6.66 17.96
N MET A 95 -4.54 6.78 17.45
CA MET A 95 -5.14 5.78 16.55
C MET A 95 -4.35 5.61 15.24
N GLU A 96 -3.88 6.70 14.64
CA GLU A 96 -3.07 6.66 13.42
C GLU A 96 -1.70 6.02 13.65
N ALA A 97 -1.15 6.04 14.88
CA ALA A 97 0.09 5.37 15.19
C ALA A 97 0.02 3.84 15.01
N TYR A 98 -1.18 3.26 15.16
CA TYR A 98 -1.44 1.84 14.94
C TYR A 98 -1.85 1.51 13.49
N LEU A 99 -2.08 2.52 12.65
CA LEU A 99 -2.42 2.33 11.25
C LEU A 99 -1.16 2.34 10.37
N PRO A 100 -1.16 1.58 9.26
CA PRO A 100 -0.05 1.61 8.32
C PRO A 100 0.11 3.02 7.75
N LYS A 101 1.30 3.61 7.91
CA LYS A 101 1.62 4.93 7.35
C LYS A 101 1.62 4.82 5.83
N LYS A 102 0.88 5.71 5.15
CA LYS A 102 0.90 5.78 3.70
C LYS A 102 2.32 6.09 3.22
N ASN A 103 2.82 5.26 2.31
CA ASN A 103 4.06 5.48 1.60
C ASN A 103 4.01 6.83 0.86
N GLY A 104 5.07 7.64 0.98
CA GLY A 104 5.14 8.94 0.30
C GLY A 104 5.14 8.81 -1.23
N LEU A 105 4.80 9.89 -1.94
CA LEU A 105 4.66 9.95 -3.41
C LEU A 105 5.81 9.27 -4.18
N TYR A 106 7.06 9.51 -3.77
CA TYR A 106 8.24 8.93 -4.40
C TYR A 106 8.26 7.40 -4.28
N LEU A 107 7.93 6.89 -3.09
CA LEU A 107 7.90 5.47 -2.81
C LEU A 107 6.72 4.79 -3.53
N ASN A 108 5.57 5.47 -3.67
CA ASN A 108 4.40 4.98 -4.42
C ASN A 108 4.65 4.99 -5.94
N LEU A 109 5.49 5.90 -6.44
CA LEU A 109 5.88 5.98 -7.85
C LEU A 109 6.92 4.92 -8.24
N VAL A 110 7.85 4.61 -7.32
CA VAL A 110 8.94 3.64 -7.55
C VAL A 110 8.53 2.21 -7.20
N LEU A 111 7.62 2.00 -6.24
CA LEU A 111 7.18 0.66 -5.80
C LEU A 111 5.72 0.33 -6.11
N GLY A 112 4.93 1.26 -6.66
CA GLY A 112 3.47 1.08 -6.74
C GLY A 112 2.79 1.12 -5.36
N ASN A 113 1.47 0.98 -5.32
CA ASN A 113 0.68 0.94 -4.07
C ASN A 113 0.89 -0.39 -3.32
N VAL A 114 2.14 -0.69 -2.98
CA VAL A 114 2.51 -1.83 -2.16
C VAL A 114 2.36 -1.39 -0.71
N ASN A 115 1.15 -1.61 -0.18
CA ASN A 115 1.02 -1.83 1.25
C ASN A 115 2.00 -2.96 1.63
N VAL A 116 2.85 -2.71 2.62
CA VAL A 116 3.81 -3.69 3.17
C VAL A 116 3.08 -4.73 4.03
N THR A 117 1.91 -5.17 3.59
CA THR A 117 1.30 -6.43 4.00
C THR A 117 1.32 -7.33 2.79
N LEU A 118 2.34 -8.19 2.78
CA LEU A 118 2.62 -9.30 1.88
C LEU A 118 1.50 -10.39 1.93
N LEU A 119 0.23 -10.00 1.94
CA LEU A 119 -1.00 -10.77 1.70
C LEU A 119 -0.99 -11.61 0.44
N SER A 120 -0.41 -12.80 0.52
CA SER A 120 -0.33 -13.88 -0.48
C SER A 120 -1.33 -13.82 -1.67
N ASN A 121 -0.81 -14.06 -2.87
CA ASN A 121 -1.47 -14.18 -4.18
C ASN A 121 -2.12 -12.93 -4.80
N GLN A 122 -2.78 -12.02 -4.07
CA GLN A 122 -3.24 -10.75 -4.68
C GLN A 122 -2.05 -9.80 -4.91
N ALA A 123 -1.05 -9.82 -4.03
CA ALA A 123 0.23 -9.14 -4.23
C ALA A 123 1.10 -9.77 -5.33
N LYS A 124 0.95 -11.07 -5.65
CA LYS A 124 1.61 -11.67 -6.82
C LYS A 124 0.94 -11.25 -8.13
N PHE A 125 -0.39 -11.14 -8.15
CA PHE A 125 -1.12 -10.57 -9.27
C PHE A 125 -0.86 -9.07 -9.42
N ALA A 126 -0.79 -8.31 -8.34
CA ALA A 126 -0.45 -6.89 -8.37
C ALA A 126 1.03 -6.64 -8.69
N TYR A 127 1.96 -7.50 -8.25
CA TYR A 127 3.35 -7.43 -8.70
C TYR A 127 3.46 -7.76 -10.18
N LYS A 128 2.71 -8.76 -10.67
CA LYS A 128 2.65 -9.07 -12.11
C LYS A 128 2.01 -7.91 -12.90
N ASP A 129 0.95 -7.31 -12.40
CA ASP A 129 0.25 -6.18 -13.02
C ASP A 129 1.09 -4.90 -12.99
N GLU A 130 1.74 -4.57 -11.87
CA GLU A 130 2.68 -3.45 -11.77
C GLU A 130 3.94 -3.70 -12.60
N TYR A 131 4.43 -4.94 -12.70
CA TYR A 131 5.54 -5.29 -13.59
C TYR A 131 5.13 -5.21 -15.07
N GLU A 132 3.93 -5.67 -15.44
CA GLU A 132 3.37 -5.53 -16.79
C GLU A 132 3.09 -4.06 -17.13
N LYS A 133 2.62 -3.27 -16.17
CA LYS A 133 2.40 -1.82 -16.28
C LYS A 133 3.71 -1.04 -16.35
N PHE A 134 4.74 -1.45 -15.63
CA PHE A 134 6.10 -0.93 -15.77
C PHE A 134 6.65 -1.22 -17.17
N LYS A 135 6.51 -2.46 -17.66
CA LYS A 135 6.87 -2.81 -19.04
C LYS A 135 6.09 -2.00 -20.06
N LEU A 136 4.79 -1.82 -19.85
CA LEU A 136 3.93 -1.07 -20.75
C LEU A 136 4.29 0.42 -20.75
N CYS A 137 4.57 1.02 -19.58
CA CYS A 137 5.04 2.39 -19.47
C CYS A 137 6.40 2.57 -20.17
N MET A 138 7.35 1.66 -19.94
CA MET A 138 8.65 1.65 -20.64
C MET A 138 8.49 1.49 -22.15
N THR A 139 7.58 0.62 -22.59
CA THR A 139 7.28 0.43 -24.01
C THR A 139 6.67 1.69 -24.63
N ILE A 140 5.77 2.38 -23.93
CA ILE A 140 5.20 3.66 -24.38
C ILE A 140 6.28 4.73 -24.45
N ILE A 141 7.15 4.84 -23.44
CA ILE A 141 8.28 5.79 -23.45
C ILE A 141 9.22 5.50 -24.62
N LEU A 142 9.57 4.23 -24.86
CA LEU A 142 10.38 3.79 -26.01
C LEU A 142 9.70 4.11 -27.34
N MET A 143 8.38 3.92 -27.45
CA MET A 143 7.62 4.24 -28.66
C MET A 143 7.63 5.75 -28.93
N PHE A 144 7.38 6.58 -27.90
CA PHE A 144 7.47 8.03 -28.03
C PHE A 144 8.90 8.49 -28.33
N ALA A 145 9.91 7.87 -27.71
CA ALA A 145 11.32 8.16 -28.00
C ALA A 145 11.67 7.79 -29.45
N ALA A 146 11.18 6.67 -29.98
CA ALA A 146 11.36 6.27 -31.38
C ALA A 146 10.66 7.23 -32.34
N ILE A 147 9.42 7.63 -32.05
CA ILE A 147 8.69 8.64 -32.84
C ILE A 147 9.43 9.98 -32.80
N THR A 148 9.92 10.38 -31.63
CA THR A 148 10.68 11.62 -31.44
C THR A 148 12.02 11.57 -32.20
N CYS A 149 12.70 10.42 -32.20
CA CYS A 149 13.93 10.19 -32.97
C CYS A 149 13.68 10.22 -34.48
N LEU A 150 12.52 9.75 -34.95
CA LEU A 150 12.11 9.80 -36.35
C LEU A 150 11.65 11.19 -36.80
N PHE A 151 10.96 11.94 -35.93
CA PHE A 151 10.33 13.22 -36.27
C PHE A 151 11.27 14.42 -36.01
N LEU A 152 12.10 14.35 -34.97
CA LEU A 152 13.13 15.35 -34.67
C LEU A 152 14.47 14.87 -35.24
N PHE A 153 14.70 15.21 -36.50
CA PHE A 153 15.99 15.24 -37.20
C PHE A 153 17.23 14.82 -36.37
N ASN A 154 17.73 13.59 -36.59
CA ASN A 154 19.10 13.08 -36.39
C ASN A 154 19.96 13.79 -35.31
N TYR A 155 19.46 13.96 -34.10
CA TYR A 155 20.27 14.48 -33.01
C TYR A 155 21.03 13.31 -32.36
N ARG A 156 22.36 13.30 -32.54
CA ARG A 156 23.28 12.24 -32.06
C ARG A 156 23.08 11.89 -30.57
N VAL A 157 22.69 12.88 -29.77
CA VAL A 157 22.43 12.70 -28.33
C VAL A 157 21.12 11.93 -28.07
N THR A 158 20.08 12.12 -28.88
CA THR A 158 18.81 11.40 -28.72
C THR A 158 18.96 9.92 -29.08
N ASP A 159 19.78 9.61 -30.09
CA ASP A 159 20.10 8.23 -30.48
C ASP A 159 20.90 7.51 -29.39
N GLU A 160 21.90 8.16 -28.79
CA GLU A 160 22.67 7.61 -27.66
C GLU A 160 21.80 7.37 -26.41
N ILE A 161 20.89 8.30 -26.08
CA ILE A 161 19.92 8.15 -24.98
C ILE A 161 18.95 6.99 -25.25
N PHE A 162 18.47 6.85 -26.48
CA PHE A 162 17.57 5.77 -26.87
C PHE A 162 18.26 4.40 -26.80
N ASN A 163 19.50 4.29 -27.28
CA ASN A 163 20.30 3.07 -27.17
C ASN A 163 20.60 2.70 -25.71
N PHE A 164 20.89 3.69 -24.85
CA PHE A 164 21.06 3.45 -23.41
C PHE A 164 19.77 2.94 -22.75
N LEU A 165 18.62 3.55 -23.06
CA LEU A 165 17.29 3.12 -22.60
C LEU A 165 16.96 1.69 -23.04
N LEU A 166 17.31 1.31 -24.28
CA LEU A 166 17.11 -0.04 -24.79
C LEU A 166 17.97 -1.07 -24.03
N VAL A 167 19.26 -0.81 -23.85
CA VAL A 167 20.15 -1.72 -23.11
C VAL A 167 19.65 -1.90 -21.68
N TRP A 168 19.28 -0.80 -21.02
CA TRP A 168 18.75 -0.84 -19.67
C TRP A 168 17.43 -1.61 -19.59
N TYR A 169 16.53 -1.44 -20.56
CA TYR A 169 15.27 -2.19 -20.66
C TYR A 169 15.49 -3.70 -20.87
N TYR A 170 16.50 -4.10 -21.65
CA TYR A 170 16.82 -5.52 -21.85
C TYR A 170 17.56 -6.15 -20.67
N CYS A 171 18.27 -5.34 -19.87
CA CYS A 171 18.96 -5.80 -18.66
C CYS A 171 18.08 -5.84 -17.41
N THR A 172 16.86 -5.28 -17.44
CA THR A 172 15.91 -5.19 -16.30
C THR A 172 14.69 -6.10 -16.53
#